data_AF-A0A8J5Y776-F1
#
_entry.id   AF-A0A8J5Y776-F1
#
_cell.length_a   1.000
_cell.length_b   1.000
_cell.length_c   1.000
_cell.angle_alpha   90.00
_cell.angle_beta   90.00
_cell.angle_gamma   90.00
#
_symmetry.space_group_name_H-M   'P 1'
#
loop_
_entity.id
_entity.type
_entity.pdbx_description
1 polymer ?
#
loop_
_entity_poly.entity_id
_entity_poly.type
_entity_poly.pdbx_seq_one_letter_code
_entity_poly.pdbx_strand_id
1 'polypeptide(L)'
;MDLKQAGSSLDSLISSFNTRIAELQELVIARNMYPASSVTDLSAIDAALKGMELQVKAIKDRLHEETEAIPKAKKLIAKSLRQQKKLQSMSVYAPSYLPERTATLNLDSDRGLVPEACKQQPNQSTMVEEPAAIPKEKKSRGSPPLWYITAGELDSLSSYMRGRLTLEKVNAAINDMATYAEANAHLIAAPKKKLAENQWERALELRDIATTESIKGKHFFLESDMKGPSLKLDNTGKAILTVLRHLGRISETRMGHHRVIILLKPQ
;
A
#
# COMPACT_ATOMS: atom_id res chain seq x y z
N MET A 1 75.67 -1.52 -40.55
CA MET A 1 74.52 -1.58 -39.61
C MET A 1 73.41 -2.31 -40.33
N ASP A 2 72.68 -3.17 -39.65
CA ASP A 2 71.69 -4.05 -40.29
C ASP A 2 70.41 -3.26 -40.64
N LEU A 3 69.84 -3.42 -41.85
CA LEU A 3 68.69 -2.60 -42.29
C LEU A 3 67.48 -2.78 -41.36
N LYS A 4 67.31 -3.97 -40.78
CA LYS A 4 66.26 -4.28 -39.80
C LYS A 4 66.39 -3.45 -38.52
N GLN A 5 67.61 -3.13 -38.10
CA GLN A 5 67.89 -2.35 -36.90
C GLN A 5 67.70 -0.84 -37.12
N ALA A 6 67.94 -0.37 -38.36
CA ALA A 6 67.57 1.00 -38.75
C ALA A 6 66.03 1.16 -38.83
N GLY A 7 65.32 0.17 -39.38
CA GLY A 7 63.85 0.14 -39.40
C GLY A 7 63.23 0.19 -38.01
N SER A 8 63.64 -0.69 -37.10
CA SER A 8 63.11 -0.69 -35.73
C SER A 8 63.45 0.57 -34.93
N SER A 9 64.58 1.23 -35.22
CA SER A 9 64.91 2.54 -34.65
C SER A 9 63.98 3.65 -35.15
N LEU A 10 63.53 3.59 -36.41
CA LEU A 10 62.58 4.54 -36.97
C LEU A 10 61.17 4.32 -36.42
N ASP A 11 60.71 3.06 -36.33
CA ASP A 11 59.41 2.71 -35.75
C ASP A 11 59.32 3.10 -34.26
N SER A 12 60.41 2.95 -33.51
CA SER A 12 60.53 3.43 -32.12
C SER A 12 60.42 4.95 -32.02
N LEU A 13 61.06 5.69 -32.93
CA LEU A 13 60.98 7.16 -32.99
C LEU A 13 59.57 7.64 -33.36
N ILE A 14 58.93 7.00 -34.34
CA ILE A 14 57.54 7.29 -34.74
C ILE A 14 56.58 7.00 -33.59
N SER A 15 56.77 5.88 -32.88
CA SER A 15 55.98 5.52 -31.70
C SER A 15 56.12 6.57 -30.60
N SER A 16 57.36 6.96 -30.26
CA SER A 16 57.65 8.02 -29.28
C SER A 16 57.05 9.38 -29.67
N PHE A 17 57.08 9.73 -30.95
CA PHE A 17 56.46 10.95 -31.45
C PHE A 17 54.94 10.91 -31.36
N ASN A 18 54.31 9.78 -31.70
CA ASN A 18 52.88 9.56 -31.56
C ASN A 18 52.43 9.59 -30.08
N THR A 19 53.22 9.02 -29.16
CA THR A 19 52.97 9.14 -27.71
C THR A 19 52.98 10.61 -27.28
N ARG A 20 53.99 11.38 -27.68
CA ARG A 20 54.04 12.83 -27.38
C ARG A 20 52.91 13.63 -28.00
N ILE A 21 52.42 13.24 -29.19
CA ILE A 21 51.23 13.85 -29.79
C ILE A 21 49.99 13.54 -28.95
N ALA A 22 49.81 12.30 -28.50
CA ALA A 22 48.68 11.90 -27.66
C ALA A 22 48.70 12.62 -26.31
N GLU A 23 49.85 12.64 -25.62
CA GLU A 23 50.05 13.43 -24.38
C GLU A 23 49.69 14.91 -24.59
N LEU A 24 50.13 15.52 -25.69
CA LEU A 24 49.84 16.92 -25.99
C LEU A 24 48.36 17.15 -26.34
N GLN A 25 47.70 16.19 -26.99
CA GLN A 25 46.25 16.21 -27.22
C GLN A 25 45.47 16.15 -25.90
N GLU A 26 45.83 15.25 -24.98
CA GLU A 26 45.21 15.15 -23.65
C GLU A 26 45.40 16.45 -22.84
N LEU A 27 46.62 17.01 -22.83
CA LEU A 27 46.90 18.29 -22.18
C LEU A 27 46.12 19.46 -22.81
N VAL A 28 45.91 19.46 -24.12
CA VAL A 28 45.08 20.46 -24.80
C VAL A 28 43.60 20.30 -24.44
N ILE A 29 43.09 19.07 -24.34
CA ILE A 29 41.72 18.81 -23.87
C ILE A 29 41.55 19.29 -22.43
N ALA A 30 42.47 18.93 -21.53
CA ALA A 30 42.46 19.34 -20.13
C ALA A 30 42.52 20.87 -19.97
N ARG A 31 43.39 21.55 -20.75
CA ARG A 31 43.48 23.02 -20.78
C ARG A 31 42.21 23.68 -21.34
N ASN A 32 41.58 23.08 -22.34
CA ASN A 32 40.38 23.63 -22.99
C ASN A 32 39.09 23.33 -22.22
N MET A 33 39.15 22.62 -21.08
CA MET A 33 38.04 22.53 -20.14
C MET A 33 37.80 23.90 -19.48
N TYR A 34 37.00 24.75 -20.12
CA TYR A 34 36.76 26.12 -19.67
C TYR A 34 36.05 26.14 -18.30
N PRO A 35 36.66 26.69 -17.23
CA PRO A 35 36.17 26.51 -15.86
C PRO A 35 34.73 26.99 -15.63
N ALA A 36 34.23 27.95 -16.41
CA ALA A 36 32.89 28.49 -16.24
C ALA A 36 31.77 27.64 -16.86
N SER A 37 32.09 26.63 -17.68
CA SER A 37 31.08 25.78 -18.34
C SER A 37 31.29 24.29 -18.10
N SER A 38 32.53 23.79 -18.04
CA SER A 38 32.76 22.34 -17.84
C SER A 38 32.68 21.91 -16.37
N VAL A 39 32.96 22.79 -15.42
CA VAL A 39 32.93 22.46 -13.98
C VAL A 39 31.50 22.21 -13.50
N THR A 40 30.53 22.94 -14.03
CA THR A 40 29.10 22.71 -13.74
C THR A 40 28.64 21.35 -14.25
N ASP A 41 29.04 20.97 -15.47
CA ASP A 41 28.64 19.69 -16.08
C ASP A 41 29.32 18.51 -15.37
N LEU A 42 30.61 18.63 -15.05
CA LEU A 42 31.33 17.63 -14.26
C LEU A 42 30.75 17.49 -12.84
N SER A 43 30.37 18.60 -12.18
CA SER A 43 29.72 18.56 -10.88
C SER A 43 28.32 17.95 -10.94
N ALA A 44 27.59 18.12 -12.04
CA ALA A 44 26.29 17.49 -12.24
C ALA A 44 26.44 15.97 -12.45
N ILE A 45 27.46 15.55 -13.21
CA ILE A 45 27.81 14.13 -13.40
C ILE A 45 28.24 13.49 -12.07
N ASP A 46 29.11 14.14 -11.28
CA ASP A 46 29.53 13.67 -9.95
C ASP A 46 28.34 13.55 -8.98
N ALA A 47 27.43 14.53 -8.97
CA ALA A 47 26.21 14.47 -8.17
C ALA A 47 25.28 13.32 -8.60
N ALA A 48 25.13 13.09 -9.91
CA ALA A 48 24.35 11.98 -10.45
C ALA A 48 24.98 10.62 -10.10
N LEU A 49 26.30 10.49 -10.23
CA LEU A 49 27.06 9.28 -9.88
C LEU A 49 26.89 8.94 -8.39
N LYS A 50 27.08 9.93 -7.50
CA LYS A 50 26.85 9.77 -6.05
C LYS A 50 25.41 9.40 -5.72
N GLY A 51 24.44 9.95 -6.45
CA GLY A 51 23.03 9.54 -6.36
C GLY A 51 22.84 8.06 -6.70
N MET A 52 23.43 7.60 -7.80
CA MET A 52 23.40 6.19 -8.22
C MET A 52 24.11 5.26 -7.22
N GLU A 53 25.28 5.64 -6.70
CA GLU A 53 26.00 4.87 -5.67
C GLU A 53 25.17 4.69 -4.40
N LEU A 54 24.50 5.75 -3.93
CA LEU A 54 23.60 5.69 -2.79
C LEU A 54 22.38 4.79 -3.04
N GLN A 55 21.81 4.82 -4.26
CA GLN A 55 20.72 3.91 -4.65
C GLN A 55 21.18 2.45 -4.68
N VAL A 56 22.32 2.16 -5.30
CA VAL A 56 22.90 0.80 -5.35
C VAL A 56 23.20 0.28 -3.94
N LYS A 57 23.70 1.15 -3.04
CA LYS A 57 23.90 0.81 -1.64
C LYS A 57 22.58 0.47 -0.93
N ALA A 58 21.54 1.30 -1.07
CA ALA A 58 20.23 1.03 -0.49
C ALA A 58 19.60 -0.28 -1.00
N ILE A 59 19.75 -0.59 -2.29
CA ILE A 59 19.32 -1.87 -2.88
C ILE A 59 20.08 -3.04 -2.25
N LYS A 60 21.42 -2.93 -2.14
CA LYS A 60 22.26 -3.95 -1.51
C LYS A 60 21.87 -4.21 -0.05
N ASP A 61 21.64 -3.15 0.72
CA ASP A 61 21.26 -3.24 2.13
C ASP A 61 19.88 -3.94 2.28
N ARG A 62 18.87 -3.57 1.47
CA ARG A 62 17.58 -4.27 1.41
C ARG A 62 17.72 -5.75 1.01
N LEU A 63 18.52 -6.07 -0.01
CA LEU A 63 18.74 -7.46 -0.45
C LEU A 63 19.39 -8.30 0.66
N HIS A 64 20.26 -7.71 1.46
CA HIS A 64 20.83 -8.35 2.64
C HIS A 64 19.76 -8.60 3.72
N GLU A 65 18.92 -7.61 4.05
CA GLU A 65 17.79 -7.77 4.98
C GLU A 65 16.82 -8.88 4.54
N GLU A 66 16.46 -8.93 3.25
CA GLU A 66 15.58 -9.95 2.70
C GLU A 66 16.24 -11.35 2.74
N THR A 67 17.53 -11.44 2.42
CA THR A 67 18.31 -12.69 2.52
C THR A 67 18.31 -13.23 3.95
N GLU A 68 18.46 -12.36 4.95
CA GLU A 68 18.41 -12.70 6.37
C GLU A 68 16.98 -12.97 6.90
N ALA A 69 15.94 -12.49 6.22
CA ALA A 69 14.54 -12.73 6.56
C ALA A 69 14.03 -14.09 6.04
N ILE A 70 14.44 -14.51 4.84
CA ILE A 70 14.06 -15.78 4.21
C ILE A 70 14.25 -17.02 5.11
N PRO A 71 15.40 -17.27 5.80
CA PRO A 71 15.55 -18.43 6.66
C PRO A 71 14.65 -18.38 7.90
N LYS A 72 14.37 -17.18 8.43
CA LYS A 72 13.44 -16.97 9.55
C LYS A 72 12.01 -17.33 9.13
N ALA A 73 11.58 -16.89 7.95
CA ALA A 73 10.29 -17.25 7.36
C ALA A 73 10.17 -18.77 7.10
N LYS A 74 11.19 -19.40 6.49
CA LYS A 74 11.23 -20.87 6.29
C LYS A 74 11.10 -21.64 7.60
N LYS A 75 11.81 -21.20 8.67
CA LYS A 75 11.72 -21.80 10.01
C LYS A 75 10.32 -21.64 10.64
N LEU A 76 9.65 -20.51 10.40
CA LEU A 76 8.27 -20.28 10.85
C LEU A 76 7.26 -21.18 10.11
N ILE A 77 7.38 -21.30 8.79
CA ILE A 77 6.56 -22.21 7.97
C ILE A 77 6.73 -23.66 8.46
N ALA A 78 7.97 -24.11 8.70
CA ALA A 78 8.23 -25.45 9.21
C ALA A 78 7.61 -25.70 10.60
N LYS A 79 7.59 -24.70 11.50
CA LYS A 79 6.89 -24.79 12.80
C LYS A 79 5.36 -24.85 12.62
N SER A 80 4.80 -23.97 11.79
CA SER A 80 3.36 -23.92 11.49
C SER A 80 2.87 -25.25 10.91
N LEU A 81 3.60 -25.83 9.96
CA LEU A 81 3.24 -27.10 9.33
C LEU A 81 3.30 -28.30 10.30
N ARG A 82 4.20 -28.27 11.30
CA ARG A 82 4.20 -29.25 12.42
C ARG A 82 2.96 -29.07 13.31
N GLN A 83 2.60 -27.82 13.64
CA GLN A 83 1.40 -27.53 14.43
C GLN A 83 0.12 -27.95 13.69
N GLN A 84 0.02 -27.68 12.38
CA GLN A 84 -1.08 -28.12 11.54
C GLN A 84 -1.23 -29.64 11.55
N LYS A 85 -0.14 -30.40 11.37
CA LYS A 85 -0.16 -31.87 11.45
C LYS A 85 -0.64 -32.37 12.82
N LYS A 86 -0.21 -31.73 13.91
CA LYS A 86 -0.68 -32.04 15.27
C LYS A 86 -2.18 -31.75 15.45
N LEU A 87 -2.67 -30.62 14.95
CA LEU A 87 -4.09 -30.29 15.01
C LEU A 87 -4.93 -31.23 14.15
N GLN A 88 -4.43 -31.64 12.98
CA GLN A 88 -5.08 -32.64 12.13
C GLN A 88 -5.18 -34.00 12.82
N SER A 89 -4.11 -34.49 13.46
CA SER A 89 -4.19 -35.74 14.23
C SER A 89 -5.15 -35.59 15.42
N MET A 90 -5.13 -34.46 16.14
CA MET A 90 -6.08 -34.20 17.21
C MET A 90 -7.54 -34.14 16.73
N SER A 91 -7.82 -33.61 15.53
CA SER A 91 -9.18 -33.59 14.96
C SER A 91 -9.69 -34.98 14.55
N VAL A 92 -8.81 -35.90 14.19
CA VAL A 92 -9.18 -37.30 13.88
C VAL A 92 -9.58 -38.07 15.14
N TYR A 93 -8.99 -37.73 16.30
CA TYR A 93 -9.31 -38.32 17.60
C TYR A 93 -10.19 -37.42 18.48
N ALA A 94 -10.80 -36.37 17.91
CA ALA A 94 -11.70 -35.50 18.65
C ALA A 94 -13.02 -36.25 18.89
N PRO A 95 -13.46 -36.45 20.15
CA PRO A 95 -14.74 -37.09 20.42
C PRO A 95 -15.87 -36.22 19.86
N SER A 96 -16.85 -36.87 19.21
CA SER A 96 -18.01 -36.24 18.57
C SER A 96 -19.00 -35.56 19.54
N TYR A 97 -18.69 -35.57 20.84
CA TYR A 97 -19.46 -35.00 21.93
C TYR A 97 -18.60 -34.02 22.74
N LEU A 98 -18.06 -33.00 22.08
CA LEU A 98 -17.82 -31.73 22.75
C LEU A 98 -19.15 -30.96 22.79
N PRO A 99 -19.68 -30.58 23.97
CA PRO A 99 -20.91 -29.81 24.05
C PRO A 99 -20.80 -28.54 23.21
N GLU A 100 -21.76 -28.37 22.31
CA GLU A 100 -21.84 -27.21 21.43
C GLU A 100 -22.14 -25.96 22.27
N ARG A 101 -21.08 -25.28 22.72
CA ARG A 101 -21.18 -24.00 23.42
C ARG A 101 -21.47 -22.89 22.40
N THR A 102 -22.65 -22.93 21.82
CA THR A 102 -23.24 -21.81 21.09
C THR A 102 -23.78 -20.78 22.08
N ALA A 103 -23.28 -19.56 21.93
CA ALA A 103 -23.89 -18.29 22.34
C ALA A 103 -24.71 -18.25 23.66
N THR A 104 -24.06 -17.82 24.74
CA THR A 104 -24.40 -16.53 25.40
C THR A 104 -23.38 -16.20 26.49
N LEU A 105 -22.58 -15.14 26.27
CA LEU A 105 -21.97 -14.38 27.37
C LEU A 105 -22.95 -13.28 27.79
N ASN A 106 -24.06 -13.69 28.40
CA ASN A 106 -24.89 -12.86 29.26
C ASN A 106 -24.94 -13.57 30.61
N LEU A 107 -23.96 -13.27 31.47
CA LEU A 107 -23.94 -13.75 32.85
C LEU A 107 -24.65 -12.73 33.74
N ASP A 108 -25.97 -12.69 33.62
CA ASP A 108 -26.83 -12.13 34.66
C ASP A 108 -27.28 -13.24 35.63
N SER A 109 -27.68 -12.84 36.82
CA SER A 109 -27.73 -13.72 37.99
C SER A 109 -28.92 -14.67 38.06
N ASP A 110 -28.65 -15.81 38.70
CA ASP A 110 -29.49 -16.55 39.65
C ASP A 110 -30.39 -17.73 39.19
N ARG A 111 -30.32 -18.78 40.03
CA ARG A 111 -31.21 -19.96 40.25
C ARG A 111 -32.10 -20.55 39.13
N GLY A 112 -31.85 -21.83 38.83
CA GLY A 112 -32.60 -22.90 39.51
C GLY A 112 -33.50 -23.86 38.71
N LEU A 113 -33.10 -25.14 38.67
CA LEU A 113 -33.91 -26.38 38.59
C LEU A 113 -34.65 -26.73 37.27
N VAL A 114 -35.07 -28.00 37.19
CA VAL A 114 -35.36 -28.83 35.99
C VAL A 114 -36.62 -29.70 36.30
N PRO A 115 -37.22 -30.47 35.37
CA PRO A 115 -37.90 -30.17 34.09
C PRO A 115 -39.42 -30.47 34.15
N GLU A 116 -40.20 -30.28 33.05
CA GLU A 116 -41.08 -31.34 32.51
C GLU A 116 -41.77 -31.06 31.15
N ALA A 117 -42.32 -32.15 30.58
CA ALA A 117 -43.43 -32.25 29.61
C ALA A 117 -43.24 -31.84 28.13
N CYS A 118 -43.23 -32.87 27.28
CA CYS A 118 -43.43 -32.84 25.82
C CYS A 118 -44.88 -32.47 25.43
N LYS A 119 -45.07 -31.79 24.28
CA LYS A 119 -46.20 -32.02 23.34
C LYS A 119 -46.05 -31.33 21.96
N GLN A 120 -45.94 -32.17 20.93
CA GLN A 120 -46.71 -32.19 19.67
C GLN A 120 -46.69 -30.99 18.67
N GLN A 121 -46.26 -31.35 17.45
CA GLN A 121 -46.46 -30.81 16.08
C GLN A 121 -47.96 -30.75 15.65
N PRO A 122 -48.37 -30.42 14.38
CA PRO A 122 -47.67 -29.90 13.18
C PRO A 122 -48.47 -28.80 12.37
N ASN A 123 -48.13 -28.61 11.08
CA ASN A 123 -48.93 -28.05 9.95
C ASN A 123 -49.01 -26.51 9.79
N GLN A 124 -49.10 -25.91 8.58
CA GLN A 124 -48.92 -26.42 7.20
C GLN A 124 -48.53 -25.30 6.20
N SER A 125 -47.97 -25.74 5.07
CA SER A 125 -47.63 -25.06 3.81
C SER A 125 -48.49 -23.89 3.27
N THR A 126 -47.86 -23.00 2.49
CA THR A 126 -48.33 -22.61 1.12
C THR A 126 -47.11 -22.21 0.26
N MET A 127 -47.12 -22.53 -1.05
CA MET A 127 -46.00 -22.35 -2.00
C MET A 127 -46.37 -21.38 -3.14
N VAL A 128 -45.45 -20.47 -3.49
CA VAL A 128 -45.20 -19.80 -4.80
C VAL A 128 -43.93 -18.92 -4.64
N GLU A 129 -43.04 -18.70 -5.61
CA GLU A 129 -42.84 -19.31 -6.94
C GLU A 129 -41.33 -19.20 -7.33
N GLU A 130 -40.87 -19.98 -8.32
CA GLU A 130 -39.53 -19.98 -8.94
C GLU A 130 -39.75 -20.37 -10.42
N PRO A 131 -39.12 -19.75 -11.48
CA PRO A 131 -37.66 -19.79 -11.68
C PRO A 131 -36.92 -18.69 -12.46
N ALA A 132 -35.64 -18.47 -12.11
CA ALA A 132 -34.49 -18.51 -13.04
C ALA A 132 -33.10 -18.31 -12.37
N ALA A 133 -32.40 -19.43 -12.13
CA ALA A 133 -30.93 -19.62 -12.21
C ALA A 133 -29.92 -18.59 -11.60
N ILE A 134 -29.29 -19.04 -10.51
CA ILE A 134 -28.11 -18.49 -9.79
C ILE A 134 -26.80 -18.62 -10.63
N PRO A 135 -25.67 -17.93 -10.28
CA PRO A 135 -24.77 -18.46 -9.25
C PRO A 135 -23.97 -17.45 -8.37
N LYS A 136 -24.28 -17.50 -7.06
CA LYS A 136 -23.36 -17.56 -5.90
C LYS A 136 -22.35 -16.44 -5.63
N GLU A 137 -22.70 -15.67 -4.60
CA GLU A 137 -21.85 -15.18 -3.50
C GLU A 137 -20.32 -15.17 -3.69
N LYS A 138 -19.76 -13.95 -3.68
CA LYS A 138 -18.61 -13.65 -2.80
C LYS A 138 -18.92 -12.38 -2.05
N LYS A 139 -18.91 -12.48 -0.71
CA LYS A 139 -19.16 -11.42 0.27
C LYS A 139 -18.55 -10.09 -0.17
N SER A 140 -19.36 -9.24 -0.79
CA SER A 140 -18.93 -7.93 -1.27
C SER A 140 -18.51 -7.13 -0.05
N ARG A 141 -17.27 -6.60 -0.09
CA ARG A 141 -16.90 -5.49 0.78
C ARG A 141 -17.88 -4.39 0.42
N GLY A 142 -18.66 -3.92 1.40
CA GLY A 142 -19.73 -2.95 1.14
C GLY A 142 -19.20 -1.70 0.45
N SER A 143 -20.08 -0.94 -0.20
CA SER A 143 -19.70 0.33 -0.83
C SER A 143 -18.97 1.27 0.15
N PRO A 144 -18.12 2.19 -0.35
CA PRO A 144 -17.46 3.15 0.51
C PRO A 144 -18.46 3.93 1.37
N PRO A 145 -18.13 4.21 2.63
CA PRO A 145 -19.01 4.92 3.56
C PRO A 145 -19.24 6.39 3.15
N LEU A 146 -20.33 6.63 2.40
CA LEU A 146 -20.81 7.95 1.95
C LEU A 146 -21.59 8.70 3.05
N TRP A 147 -20.98 8.93 4.21
CA TRP A 147 -21.62 9.63 5.33
C TRP A 147 -21.56 11.15 5.15
N TYR A 148 -22.44 11.68 4.31
CA TYR A 148 -22.67 13.11 4.16
C TYR A 148 -22.87 13.81 5.52
N ILE A 149 -22.46 15.07 5.56
CA ILE A 149 -22.63 15.95 6.71
C ILE A 149 -23.91 16.75 6.52
N THR A 150 -24.64 16.96 7.61
CA THR A 150 -25.83 17.82 7.67
C THR A 150 -25.45 19.27 8.02
N ALA A 151 -26.30 20.25 7.70
CA ALA A 151 -26.07 21.65 8.06
C ALA A 151 -25.84 21.84 9.57
N GLY A 152 -26.66 21.17 10.40
CA GLY A 152 -26.52 21.23 11.87
C GLY A 152 -25.22 20.65 12.41
N GLU A 153 -24.66 19.60 11.77
CA GLU A 153 -23.34 19.07 12.12
C GLU A 153 -22.18 19.97 11.66
N LEU A 154 -22.37 20.77 10.60
CA LEU A 154 -21.37 21.74 10.17
C LEU A 154 -21.42 23.03 11.02
N ASP A 155 -22.61 23.41 11.48
CA ASP A 155 -22.85 24.62 12.27
C ASP A 155 -22.64 24.43 13.78
N SER A 156 -22.63 23.19 14.28
CA SER A 156 -22.19 22.87 15.65
C SER A 156 -20.68 22.97 15.82
N LEU A 157 -19.91 22.97 14.73
CA LEU A 157 -18.47 23.19 14.76
C LEU A 157 -18.14 24.64 15.10
N SER A 158 -17.03 24.82 15.83
CA SER A 158 -16.48 26.13 16.09
C SER A 158 -16.20 26.90 14.79
N SER A 159 -16.46 28.22 14.81
CA SER A 159 -16.30 29.08 13.64
C SER A 159 -14.90 29.04 13.04
N TYR A 160 -13.86 28.83 13.86
CA TYR A 160 -12.48 28.67 13.41
C TYR A 160 -12.23 27.38 12.63
N MET A 161 -12.96 26.29 12.91
CA MET A 161 -12.86 25.03 12.16
C MET A 161 -13.66 25.07 10.86
N ARG A 162 -14.87 25.63 10.89
CA ARG A 162 -15.71 25.80 9.69
C ARG A 162 -15.06 26.77 8.69
N GLY A 163 -14.44 27.85 9.18
CA GLY A 163 -13.76 28.84 8.34
C GLY A 163 -14.69 29.40 7.25
N ARG A 164 -14.31 29.19 5.98
CA ARG A 164 -15.12 29.55 4.79
C ARG A 164 -15.66 28.33 4.04
N LEU A 165 -15.78 27.17 4.69
CA LEU A 165 -16.32 25.95 4.09
C LEU A 165 -17.85 26.01 4.03
N THR A 166 -18.40 25.67 2.85
CA THR A 166 -19.83 25.45 2.65
C THR A 166 -20.15 23.96 2.71
N LEU A 167 -21.37 23.62 3.10
CA LEU A 167 -21.86 22.24 3.18
C LEU A 167 -21.65 21.47 1.86
N GLU A 168 -21.94 22.12 0.74
CA GLU A 168 -21.74 21.61 -0.62
C GLU A 168 -20.29 21.18 -0.88
N LYS A 169 -19.31 22.01 -0.50
CA LYS A 169 -17.89 21.69 -0.70
C LYS A 169 -17.43 20.51 0.14
N VAL A 170 -17.92 20.40 1.38
CA VAL A 170 -17.61 19.28 2.26
C VAL A 170 -18.24 17.98 1.73
N ASN A 171 -19.51 18.03 1.33
CA ASN A 171 -20.21 16.86 0.79
C ASN A 171 -19.71 16.45 -0.61
N ALA A 172 -19.30 17.39 -1.46
CA ALA A 172 -18.62 17.09 -2.73
C ALA A 172 -17.24 16.43 -2.50
N ALA A 173 -16.49 16.88 -1.48
CA ALA A 173 -15.24 16.23 -1.11
C ALA A 173 -15.45 14.80 -0.55
N ILE A 174 -16.53 14.54 0.19
CA ILE A 174 -16.90 13.16 0.62
C ILE A 174 -17.12 12.24 -0.60
N ASN A 175 -17.71 12.75 -1.67
CA ASN A 175 -17.89 11.99 -2.92
C ASN A 175 -16.56 11.67 -3.60
N ASP A 176 -15.67 12.66 -3.76
CA ASP A 176 -14.30 12.43 -4.26
C ASP A 176 -13.57 11.36 -3.40
N MET A 177 -13.67 11.43 -2.08
CA MET A 177 -13.06 10.48 -1.13
C MET A 177 -13.61 9.06 -1.26
N ALA A 178 -14.92 8.92 -1.43
CA ALA A 178 -15.57 7.63 -1.66
C ALA A 178 -15.06 7.01 -2.98
N THR A 179 -14.98 7.80 -4.05
CA THR A 179 -14.46 7.36 -5.35
C THR A 179 -13.01 6.87 -5.26
N TYR A 180 -12.12 7.54 -4.53
CA TYR A 180 -10.74 7.07 -4.34
C TYR A 180 -10.66 5.77 -3.55
N ALA A 181 -11.45 5.67 -2.48
CA ALA A 181 -11.45 4.47 -1.65
C ALA A 181 -12.05 3.26 -2.40
N GLU A 182 -13.03 3.47 -3.29
CA GLU A 182 -13.55 2.44 -4.19
C GLU A 182 -12.52 2.00 -5.23
N ALA A 183 -11.86 2.96 -5.90
CA ALA A 183 -10.82 2.67 -6.88
C ALA A 183 -9.67 1.86 -6.27
N ASN A 184 -9.21 2.23 -5.06
CA ASN A 184 -8.19 1.49 -4.33
C ASN A 184 -8.68 0.12 -3.85
N ALA A 185 -9.92 0.00 -3.36
CA ALA A 185 -10.51 -1.29 -3.00
C ALA A 185 -10.60 -2.24 -4.20
N HIS A 186 -10.93 -1.71 -5.39
CA HIS A 186 -10.90 -2.46 -6.65
C HIS A 186 -9.48 -2.87 -7.06
N LEU A 187 -8.48 -1.99 -6.99
CA LEU A 187 -7.08 -2.34 -7.27
C LEU A 187 -6.58 -3.45 -6.32
N ILE A 188 -6.88 -3.35 -5.02
CA ILE A 188 -6.55 -4.37 -4.03
C ILE A 188 -7.25 -5.71 -4.33
N ALA A 189 -8.49 -5.69 -4.84
CA ALA A 189 -9.25 -6.89 -5.18
C ALA A 189 -8.90 -7.50 -6.56
N ALA A 190 -8.33 -6.71 -7.49
CA ALA A 190 -8.13 -7.11 -8.87
C ALA A 190 -6.99 -8.16 -9.03
N PRO A 191 -7.20 -9.22 -9.83
CA PRO A 191 -6.17 -10.22 -10.12
C PRO A 191 -5.16 -9.70 -11.16
N LYS A 192 -3.90 -10.17 -11.08
CA LYS A 192 -2.77 -9.71 -11.94
C LYS A 192 -3.13 -9.58 -13.43
N LYS A 193 -3.89 -10.54 -13.95
CA LYS A 193 -4.28 -10.66 -15.38
C LYS A 193 -5.16 -9.53 -15.92
N LYS A 194 -5.62 -8.59 -15.08
CA LYS A 194 -6.55 -7.50 -15.46
C LYS A 194 -5.97 -6.09 -15.26
N LEU A 195 -4.69 -5.96 -14.89
CA LEU A 195 -4.05 -4.70 -14.55
C LEU A 195 -2.88 -4.43 -15.50
N ALA A 196 -2.69 -3.17 -15.88
CA ALA A 196 -1.46 -2.74 -16.54
C ALA A 196 -0.30 -2.71 -15.53
N GLU A 197 0.96 -2.80 -15.96
CA GLU A 197 2.13 -2.93 -15.07
C GLU A 197 2.18 -1.82 -14.00
N ASN A 198 2.03 -0.55 -14.41
CA ASN A 198 1.99 0.62 -13.51
C ASN A 198 0.81 0.59 -12.51
N GLN A 199 -0.28 -0.12 -12.82
CA GLN A 199 -1.40 -0.33 -11.90
C GLN A 199 -1.17 -1.54 -11.00
N TRP A 200 -0.41 -2.53 -11.46
CA TRP A 200 -0.03 -3.71 -10.70
C TRP A 200 0.96 -3.38 -9.58
N GLU A 201 1.98 -2.56 -9.84
CA GLU A 201 2.91 -2.05 -8.81
C GLU A 201 2.14 -1.31 -7.70
N ARG A 202 1.31 -0.32 -8.07
CA ARG A 202 0.46 0.41 -7.13
C ARG A 202 -0.52 -0.49 -6.37
N ALA A 203 -1.07 -1.52 -7.01
CA ALA A 203 -1.92 -2.51 -6.34
C ALA A 203 -1.14 -3.39 -5.34
N LEU A 204 0.18 -3.56 -5.53
CA LEU A 204 1.06 -4.25 -4.58
C LEU A 204 1.31 -3.36 -3.35
N GLU A 205 1.67 -2.09 -3.55
CA GLU A 205 1.85 -1.11 -2.47
C GLU A 205 0.58 -0.98 -1.61
N LEU A 206 -0.59 -0.85 -2.27
CA LEU A 206 -1.89 -0.81 -1.61
C LEU A 206 -2.20 -2.09 -0.81
N ARG A 207 -1.70 -3.27 -1.24
CA ARG A 207 -1.88 -4.54 -0.52
C ARG A 207 -0.99 -4.65 0.71
N ASP A 208 0.25 -4.18 0.63
CA ASP A 208 1.14 -4.14 1.79
C ASP A 208 0.58 -3.20 2.86
N ILE A 209 0.11 -2.01 2.46
CA ILE A 209 -0.60 -1.07 3.36
C ILE A 209 -1.85 -1.73 3.96
N ALA A 210 -2.70 -2.37 3.14
CA ALA A 210 -3.93 -3.02 3.58
C ALA A 210 -3.72 -4.27 4.46
N THR A 211 -2.52 -4.85 4.47
CA THR A 211 -2.15 -5.98 5.33
C THR A 211 -1.94 -5.53 6.78
N THR A 212 -1.67 -4.24 7.01
CA THR A 212 -1.53 -3.63 8.33
C THR A 212 -2.82 -3.72 9.13
N GLU A 213 -2.74 -4.21 10.38
CA GLU A 213 -3.89 -4.53 11.24
C GLU A 213 -4.84 -3.35 11.50
N SER A 214 -4.33 -2.12 11.51
CA SER A 214 -5.11 -0.89 11.72
C SER A 214 -6.04 -0.51 10.54
N ILE A 215 -5.67 -0.92 9.32
CA ILE A 215 -6.31 -0.56 8.03
C ILE A 215 -7.08 -1.77 7.46
N LYS A 216 -6.72 -2.99 7.85
CA LYS A 216 -7.29 -4.26 7.39
C LYS A 216 -8.82 -4.28 7.42
N GLY A 217 -9.43 -4.36 6.24
CA GLY A 217 -10.89 -4.44 6.07
C GLY A 217 -11.62 -3.10 6.04
N LYS A 218 -10.92 -1.96 6.10
CA LYS A 218 -11.49 -0.61 5.97
C LYS A 218 -11.27 -0.05 4.56
N HIS A 219 -12.09 0.94 4.20
CA HIS A 219 -11.91 1.75 3.00
C HIS A 219 -10.88 2.84 3.27
N PHE A 220 -9.89 3.00 2.39
CA PHE A 220 -8.83 3.98 2.56
C PHE A 220 -8.32 4.52 1.22
N PHE A 221 -7.72 5.70 1.27
CA PHE A 221 -7.00 6.32 0.16
C PHE A 221 -5.74 7.03 0.68
N LEU A 222 -4.81 7.31 -0.23
CA LEU A 222 -3.56 7.98 0.09
C LEU A 222 -3.65 9.47 -0.21
N GLU A 223 -2.79 10.25 0.44
CA GLU A 223 -2.54 11.66 0.11
C GLU A 223 -2.20 11.88 -1.38
N SER A 224 -1.52 10.92 -2.03
CA SER A 224 -1.22 10.93 -3.46
C SER A 224 -2.44 10.72 -4.38
N ASP A 225 -3.57 10.26 -3.86
CA ASP A 225 -4.82 10.05 -4.60
C ASP A 225 -5.66 11.35 -4.70
N MET A 226 -5.40 12.33 -3.83
CA MET A 226 -6.16 13.58 -3.67
C MET A 226 -5.94 14.57 -4.83
N LYS A 227 -6.44 14.22 -6.01
CA LYS A 227 -6.29 14.99 -7.27
C LYS A 227 -7.63 15.48 -7.84
N GLY A 228 -8.69 15.46 -7.02
CA GLY A 228 -10.07 15.70 -7.43
C GLY A 228 -10.42 17.16 -7.67
N PRO A 229 -11.60 17.46 -8.24
CA PRO A 229 -12.09 18.82 -8.33
C PRO A 229 -12.39 19.41 -6.94
N SER A 230 -12.93 18.61 -6.02
CA SER A 230 -13.42 19.05 -4.70
C SER A 230 -12.42 18.79 -3.59
N LEU A 231 -11.67 17.68 -3.68
CA LEU A 231 -10.65 17.28 -2.72
C LEU A 231 -9.22 17.38 -3.30
N LYS A 232 -8.47 18.38 -2.84
CA LYS A 232 -7.05 18.64 -3.20
C LYS A 232 -6.20 18.86 -1.94
N LEU A 233 -4.88 18.93 -2.09
CA LEU A 233 -3.94 19.24 -1.00
C LEU A 233 -3.70 20.74 -0.78
N ASP A 234 -4.69 21.56 -1.12
CA ASP A 234 -4.68 23.00 -0.86
C ASP A 234 -5.11 23.32 0.59
N ASN A 235 -5.17 24.61 0.93
CA ASN A 235 -5.62 25.03 2.26
C ASN A 235 -7.11 24.68 2.50
N THR A 236 -7.94 24.64 1.46
CA THR A 236 -9.35 24.25 1.56
C THR A 236 -9.47 22.77 1.90
N GLY A 237 -8.79 21.88 1.15
CA GLY A 237 -8.81 20.44 1.42
C GLY A 237 -8.23 20.07 2.78
N LYS A 238 -7.17 20.76 3.24
CA LYS A 238 -6.66 20.62 4.63
C LYS A 238 -7.71 20.98 5.68
N ALA A 239 -8.48 22.05 5.47
CA ALA A 239 -9.58 22.42 6.36
C ALA A 239 -10.71 21.37 6.33
N ILE A 240 -11.08 20.86 5.14
CA ILE A 240 -12.07 19.80 4.96
C ILE A 240 -11.67 18.52 5.70
N LEU A 241 -10.41 18.05 5.55
CA LEU A 241 -9.91 16.90 6.31
C LEU A 241 -9.95 17.14 7.82
N THR A 242 -9.62 18.36 8.28
CA THR A 242 -9.66 18.73 9.71
C THR A 242 -11.09 18.67 10.27
N VAL A 243 -12.08 19.14 9.51
CA VAL A 243 -13.52 19.04 9.83
C VAL A 243 -13.98 17.58 9.86
N LEU A 244 -13.69 16.81 8.81
CA LEU A 244 -14.08 15.39 8.70
C LEU A 244 -13.47 14.51 9.79
N ARG A 245 -12.24 14.82 10.22
CA ARG A 245 -11.56 14.17 11.34
C ARG A 245 -12.24 14.48 12.67
N HIS A 246 -12.66 15.73 12.90
CA HIS A 246 -13.38 16.12 14.12
C HIS A 246 -14.77 15.46 14.20
N LEU A 247 -15.47 15.35 13.07
CA LEU A 247 -16.76 14.64 12.96
C LEU A 247 -16.62 13.10 12.91
N GLY A 248 -15.43 12.56 13.19
CA GLY A 248 -15.17 11.12 13.26
C GLY A 248 -15.35 10.36 11.93
N ARG A 249 -15.48 11.07 10.79
CA ARG A 249 -15.70 10.46 9.47
C ARG A 249 -14.42 9.87 8.88
N ILE A 250 -13.26 10.38 9.29
CA ILE A 250 -11.95 9.87 8.88
C ILE A 250 -10.97 9.74 10.04
N SER A 251 -10.02 8.83 9.88
CA SER A 251 -8.78 8.78 10.66
C SER A 251 -7.58 8.87 9.72
N GLU A 252 -6.46 9.39 10.21
CA GLU A 252 -5.22 9.52 9.46
C GLU A 252 -4.11 8.71 10.14
N THR A 253 -3.38 7.92 9.35
CA THR A 253 -2.24 7.13 9.80
C THR A 253 -1.07 7.34 8.85
N ARG A 254 0.14 7.55 9.38
CA ARG A 254 1.38 7.60 8.58
C ARG A 254 2.00 6.21 8.52
N MET A 255 2.22 5.72 7.30
CA MET A 255 2.82 4.43 6.99
C MET A 255 4.07 4.67 6.12
N GLY A 256 5.24 4.77 6.74
CA GLY A 256 6.47 5.19 6.06
C GLY A 256 6.33 6.58 5.45
N HIS A 257 6.56 6.71 4.14
CA HIS A 257 6.39 7.96 3.40
C HIS A 257 4.93 8.27 3.02
N HIS A 258 4.00 7.34 3.20
CA HIS A 258 2.60 7.50 2.81
C HIS A 258 1.71 7.94 3.98
N ARG A 259 0.97 9.04 3.80
CA ARG A 259 -0.16 9.40 4.66
C ARG A 259 -1.41 8.71 4.13
N VAL A 260 -1.97 7.82 4.94
CA VAL A 260 -3.14 7.01 4.63
C VAL A 260 -4.34 7.60 5.36
N ILE A 261 -5.41 7.89 4.62
CA ILE A 261 -6.67 8.41 5.13
C ILE A 261 -7.68 7.26 5.10
N ILE A 262 -8.15 6.88 6.29
CA ILE A 262 -9.05 5.75 6.53
C ILE A 262 -10.45 6.31 6.70
N LEU A 263 -11.40 5.87 5.87
CA LEU A 263 -12.81 6.20 6.05
C LEU A 263 -13.39 5.37 7.20
N LEU A 264 -14.05 6.05 8.14
CA LEU A 264 -14.71 5.44 9.29
C LEU A 264 -16.23 5.44 9.11
N LYS A 265 -16.89 4.48 9.75
CA LYS A 265 -18.34 4.54 9.98
C LYS A 265 -18.56 5.35 11.27
N PRO A 266 -19.47 6.35 11.30
CA PRO A 266 -19.93 6.96 12.54
C PRO A 266 -20.42 5.89 13.52
N GLN A 267 -20.16 6.12 14.81
CA GLN A 267 -20.84 5.44 15.91
C GLN A 267 -22.15 6.16 16.22
#